data_AF-A0A0C1E734-F1
#
_entry.id   AF-A0A0C1E734-F1
#
_cell.length_a   1.000
_cell.length_b   1.000
_cell.length_c   1.000
_cell.angle_alpha   90.00
_cell.angle_beta   90.00
_cell.angle_gamma   90.00
#
_symmetry.space_group_name_H-M   'P 1'
#
loop_
_entity.id
_entity.type
_entity.pdbx_description
1 polymer ?
#
loop_
_entity_poly.entity_id
_entity_poly.type
_entity_poly.pdbx_seq_one_letter_code
_entity_poly.pdbx_strand_id
1 'polypeptide(L)'
;MTKKIDRLSLTPFSQTTFDVALISSAGGAGHKIAALAIKSAHPGDCYEINTFGTLGKIGKACTNSWDKAQKQGNVKKQIKLAKRQGFAEALFSVPIYFRICYVLLRYDIDKIIDTQAIGTLPIVRAARTVNFIYRLFRKKKVITVWKIFIELPNAKSLYYHRYIKKLSKKDKKIFKFVSISPSLKTSEEEENFWKKFCNLSLMKGEIVYADSPIRKEFLAYKDCPPKPNEVAIAINTEEELTILRSLHDELGPCIDPDSPQKLLHIPVKSDDIVMTLMLGSQVAEKATSNYVSSVLKLEEIAKTKIKNLLFRFLQ
;
A
#
# COMPACT_ATOMS: atom_id res chain seq x y z
N MET A 1 -56.35 -15.45 27.98
CA MET A 1 -54.99 -15.15 28.47
C MET A 1 -54.00 -15.33 27.33
N THR A 2 -53.73 -14.29 26.56
CA THR A 2 -52.71 -14.27 25.51
C THR A 2 -51.47 -13.58 26.08
N LYS A 3 -50.45 -14.38 26.45
CA LYS A 3 -49.14 -13.85 26.86
C LYS A 3 -48.56 -13.06 25.69
N LYS A 4 -48.51 -11.73 25.84
CA LYS A 4 -47.63 -10.86 25.03
C LYS A 4 -46.22 -11.39 25.23
N ILE A 5 -45.62 -11.88 24.15
CA ILE A 5 -44.19 -12.13 24.07
C ILE A 5 -43.56 -10.75 24.12
N ASP A 6 -42.99 -10.39 25.28
CA ASP A 6 -42.17 -9.20 25.40
C ASP A 6 -41.09 -9.25 24.34
N ARG A 7 -41.08 -8.22 23.49
CA ARG A 7 -40.00 -8.00 22.52
C ARG A 7 -38.71 -8.02 23.32
N LEU A 8 -37.84 -8.98 23.03
CA LEU A 8 -36.42 -8.94 23.39
C LEU A 8 -35.89 -7.56 23.04
N SER A 9 -35.84 -6.66 24.03
CA SER A 9 -35.16 -5.39 23.93
C SER A 9 -33.68 -5.70 23.94
N LEU A 10 -33.13 -5.98 22.75
CA LEU A 10 -31.71 -5.91 22.50
C LEU A 10 -31.31 -4.45 22.73
N THR A 11 -30.94 -4.12 23.96
CA THR A 11 -30.17 -2.92 24.28
C THR A 11 -29.02 -2.83 23.27
N PRO A 12 -28.83 -1.69 22.60
CA PRO A 12 -27.85 -1.59 21.54
C PRO A 12 -26.46 -1.81 22.11
N PHE A 13 -25.76 -2.84 21.60
CA PHE A 13 -24.32 -2.96 21.75
C PHE A 13 -23.65 -1.76 21.06
N SER A 14 -23.32 -0.71 21.82
CA SER A 14 -22.36 0.34 21.47
C SER A 14 -22.17 1.30 22.65
N GLN A 15 -21.04 1.23 23.35
CA GLN A 15 -20.56 2.27 24.27
C GLN A 15 -19.24 2.89 23.80
N THR A 16 -18.72 2.50 22.63
CA THR A 16 -17.46 3.02 22.08
C THR A 16 -17.61 3.22 20.58
N THR A 17 -17.40 4.46 20.14
CA THR A 17 -17.47 4.91 18.75
C THR A 17 -16.08 4.84 18.12
N PHE A 18 -15.99 4.36 16.88
CA PHE A 18 -14.76 4.41 16.08
C PHE A 18 -15.14 4.76 14.65
N ASP A 19 -14.63 5.84 14.09
CA ASP A 19 -15.01 6.26 12.73
C ASP A 19 -14.63 5.20 11.69
N VAL A 20 -13.48 4.56 11.90
CA VAL A 20 -12.87 3.65 10.93
C VAL A 20 -12.44 2.33 11.59
N ALA A 21 -12.75 1.21 10.93
CA ALA A 21 -12.05 -0.05 11.13
C ALA A 21 -10.89 -0.17 10.13
N LEU A 22 -9.66 -0.25 10.63
CA LEU A 22 -8.46 -0.40 9.81
C LEU A 22 -8.00 -1.85 9.82
N ILE A 23 -7.91 -2.48 8.64
CA ILE A 23 -7.40 -3.84 8.50
C ILE A 23 -5.87 -3.81 8.33
N SER A 24 -5.16 -4.23 9.36
CA SER A 24 -3.69 -4.21 9.43
C SER A 24 -3.16 -5.57 9.91
N SER A 25 -2.66 -6.41 8.99
CA SER A 25 -2.36 -7.80 9.41
C SER A 25 -1.61 -8.73 8.48
N ALA A 26 -1.38 -8.39 7.22
CA ALA A 26 -0.49 -9.21 6.42
C ALA A 26 0.95 -8.82 6.72
N GLY A 27 1.83 -9.83 6.69
CA GLY A 27 3.24 -9.58 6.44
C GLY A 27 3.42 -8.71 5.19
N GLY A 28 4.61 -8.13 5.03
CA GLY A 28 4.85 -7.16 3.96
C GLY A 28 4.90 -5.74 4.50
N ALA A 29 6.10 -5.17 4.45
CA ALA A 29 6.39 -3.89 5.06
C ALA A 29 5.53 -2.72 4.53
N GLY A 30 5.21 -2.74 3.23
CA GLY A 30 4.36 -1.72 2.60
C GLY A 30 2.93 -1.66 3.17
N HIS A 31 2.28 -2.81 3.39
CA HIS A 31 0.91 -2.85 3.95
C HIS A 31 0.86 -2.34 5.38
N LYS A 32 1.89 -2.66 6.18
CA LYS A 32 2.01 -2.22 7.56
C LYS A 32 2.25 -0.72 7.63
N ILE A 33 3.15 -0.18 6.81
CA ILE A 33 3.40 1.28 6.75
C ILE A 33 2.16 2.01 6.27
N ALA A 34 1.50 1.54 5.22
CA ALA A 34 0.28 2.17 4.72
C ALA A 34 -0.80 2.24 5.80
N ALA A 35 -0.98 1.15 6.57
CA ALA A 35 -1.91 1.14 7.69
C ALA A 35 -1.51 2.16 8.78
N LEU A 36 -0.24 2.20 9.18
CA LEU A 36 0.26 3.17 10.16
C LEU A 36 0.11 4.62 9.70
N ALA A 37 0.40 4.91 8.43
CA ALA A 37 0.25 6.23 7.85
C ALA A 37 -1.22 6.67 7.85
N ILE A 38 -2.14 5.78 7.46
CA ILE A 38 -3.59 6.04 7.49
C ILE A 38 -4.05 6.30 8.93
N LYS A 39 -3.62 5.47 9.88
CA LYS A 39 -3.95 5.63 11.31
C LYS A 39 -3.44 6.97 11.86
N SER A 40 -2.26 7.41 11.45
CA SER A 40 -1.65 8.65 11.93
C SER A 40 -2.26 9.91 11.30
N ALA A 41 -2.73 9.80 10.06
CA ALA A 41 -3.32 10.91 9.31
C ALA A 41 -4.84 11.03 9.50
N HIS A 42 -5.52 9.97 9.97
CA HIS A 42 -6.97 10.01 10.17
C HIS A 42 -7.32 10.88 11.38
N PRO A 43 -8.20 11.89 11.23
CA PRO A 43 -8.48 12.87 12.28
C PRO A 43 -9.30 12.32 13.46
N GLY A 44 -9.88 11.13 13.33
CA GLY A 44 -10.69 10.49 14.37
C GLY A 44 -10.34 9.03 14.63
N ASP A 45 -11.12 8.38 15.49
CA ASP A 45 -10.73 7.12 16.12
C ASP A 45 -10.71 5.93 15.15
N CYS A 46 -9.60 5.18 15.18
CA CYS A 46 -9.38 4.02 14.32
C CYS A 46 -9.35 2.73 15.16
N TYR A 47 -10.29 1.80 14.90
CA TYR A 47 -10.22 0.46 15.46
C TYR A 47 -9.37 -0.45 14.57
N GLU A 48 -8.26 -0.93 15.11
CA GLU A 48 -7.34 -1.78 14.37
C GLU A 48 -7.75 -3.26 14.41
N ILE A 49 -7.89 -3.89 13.25
CA ILE A 49 -8.27 -5.30 13.11
C ILE A 49 -7.12 -6.10 12.51
N ASN A 50 -6.49 -6.91 13.36
CA ASN A 50 -5.50 -7.87 12.90
C ASN A 50 -6.16 -9.15 12.36
N THR A 51 -6.38 -9.24 11.05
CA THR A 51 -7.05 -10.39 10.42
C THR A 51 -6.32 -11.72 10.59
N PHE A 52 -4.98 -11.75 10.50
CA PHE A 52 -4.19 -12.97 10.71
C PHE A 52 -4.12 -13.35 12.19
N GLY A 53 -4.13 -12.36 13.09
CA GLY A 53 -4.18 -12.56 14.54
C GLY A 53 -5.37 -13.38 15.00
N THR A 54 -6.47 -13.38 14.22
CA THR A 54 -7.66 -14.21 14.48
C THR A 54 -7.36 -15.72 14.51
N LEU A 55 -6.33 -16.19 13.81
CA LEU A 55 -5.88 -17.59 13.87
C LEU A 55 -4.69 -17.81 14.82
N GLY A 56 -4.40 -16.84 15.69
CA GLY A 56 -3.36 -16.91 16.71
C GLY A 56 -2.00 -17.34 16.14
N LYS A 57 -1.50 -18.49 16.60
CA LYS A 57 -0.18 -19.02 16.23
C LYS A 57 -0.02 -19.28 14.73
N ILE A 58 -1.08 -19.72 14.05
CA ILE A 58 -1.04 -20.04 12.61
C ILE A 58 -0.85 -18.76 11.80
N GLY A 59 -1.65 -17.72 12.09
CA GLY A 59 -1.51 -16.43 11.41
C GLY A 59 -0.16 -15.77 11.66
N LYS A 60 0.36 -15.86 12.89
CA LYS A 60 1.72 -15.40 13.24
C LYS A 60 2.79 -16.16 12.46
N ALA A 61 2.68 -17.49 12.33
CA ALA A 61 3.62 -18.30 11.56
C ALA A 61 3.62 -17.94 10.06
N CYS A 62 2.45 -17.72 9.47
CA CYS A 62 2.34 -17.27 8.07
C CYS A 62 3.01 -15.90 7.86
N THR A 63 2.71 -14.95 8.75
CA THR A 63 3.29 -13.59 8.73
C THR A 63 4.81 -13.64 8.88
N ASN A 64 5.31 -14.37 9.87
CA ASN A 64 6.74 -14.51 10.13
C ASN A 64 7.48 -15.18 8.96
N SER A 65 6.86 -16.17 8.30
CA SER A 65 7.47 -16.85 7.16
C SER A 65 7.63 -15.92 5.95
N TRP A 66 6.62 -15.06 5.72
CA TRP A 66 6.67 -14.03 4.68
C TRP A 66 7.70 -12.95 5.00
N ASP A 67 7.63 -12.34 6.19
CA ASP A 67 8.54 -11.28 6.62
C ASP A 67 10.00 -11.78 6.66
N LYS A 68 10.24 -13.01 7.12
CA LYS A 68 11.58 -13.62 7.06
C LYS A 68 12.07 -13.81 5.62
N ALA A 69 11.19 -14.23 4.71
CA ALA A 69 11.56 -14.37 3.30
C ALA A 69 11.88 -13.00 2.66
N GLN A 70 11.14 -11.95 3.05
CA GLN A 70 11.39 -10.58 2.61
C GLN A 70 12.73 -10.06 3.11
N LYS A 71 12.98 -10.12 4.42
CA LYS A 71 14.24 -9.67 5.02
C LYS A 71 15.46 -10.40 4.46
N GLN A 72 15.31 -11.68 4.10
CA GLN A 72 16.39 -12.48 3.52
C GLN A 72 16.56 -12.30 2.00
N GLY A 73 15.69 -11.54 1.33
CA GLY A 73 15.71 -11.40 -0.14
C GLY A 73 15.39 -12.70 -0.88
N ASN A 74 14.70 -13.63 -0.22
CA ASN A 74 14.40 -14.93 -0.81
C ASN A 74 13.17 -14.85 -1.72
N VAL A 75 13.39 -14.30 -2.93
CA VAL A 75 12.35 -14.11 -3.95
C VAL A 75 11.67 -15.44 -4.32
N LYS A 76 12.43 -16.54 -4.45
CA LYS A 76 11.86 -17.87 -4.75
C LYS A 76 10.84 -18.30 -3.68
N LYS A 77 11.17 -18.09 -2.41
CA LYS A 77 10.25 -18.38 -1.30
C LYS A 77 9.03 -17.45 -1.31
N GLN A 78 9.21 -16.15 -1.56
CA GLN A 78 8.09 -15.21 -1.70
C GLN A 78 7.15 -15.60 -2.84
N ILE A 79 7.67 -15.96 -4.02
CA ILE A 79 6.87 -16.46 -5.15
C ILE A 79 6.09 -17.72 -4.75
N LYS A 80 6.75 -18.67 -4.06
CA LYS A 80 6.09 -19.90 -3.57
C LYS A 80 4.96 -19.59 -2.57
N LEU A 81 5.17 -18.63 -1.68
CA LEU A 81 4.14 -18.19 -0.72
C LEU A 81 3.00 -17.45 -1.42
N ALA A 82 3.29 -16.56 -2.37
CA ALA A 82 2.29 -15.84 -3.16
C ALA A 82 1.42 -16.79 -3.98
N LYS A 83 2.00 -17.84 -4.58
CA LYS A 83 1.24 -18.90 -5.27
C LYS A 83 0.25 -19.63 -4.34
N ARG A 84 0.48 -19.62 -3.02
CA ARG A 84 -0.41 -20.22 -2.01
C ARG A 84 -1.48 -19.26 -1.49
N GLN A 85 -1.58 -18.03 -2.01
CA GLN A 85 -2.60 -17.06 -1.60
C GLN A 85 -4.03 -17.64 -1.74
N GLY A 86 -4.28 -18.48 -2.75
CA GLY A 86 -5.56 -19.18 -2.90
C GLY A 86 -5.97 -20.00 -1.67
N PHE A 87 -5.01 -20.73 -1.11
CA PHE A 87 -5.22 -21.52 0.10
C PHE A 87 -5.34 -20.63 1.33
N ALA A 88 -4.51 -19.59 1.44
CA ALA A 88 -4.61 -18.62 2.53
C ALA A 88 -6.00 -17.97 2.57
N GLU A 89 -6.52 -17.55 1.42
CA GLU A 89 -7.87 -16.97 1.31
C GLU A 89 -8.95 -17.94 1.77
N ALA A 90 -8.88 -19.22 1.41
CA ALA A 90 -9.82 -20.22 1.91
C ALA A 90 -9.71 -20.41 3.44
N LEU A 91 -8.49 -20.55 3.96
CA LEU A 91 -8.21 -20.81 5.37
C LEU A 91 -8.63 -19.63 6.27
N PHE A 92 -8.31 -18.40 5.85
CA PHE A 92 -8.56 -17.20 6.65
C PHE A 92 -9.96 -16.63 6.41
N SER A 93 -10.69 -17.02 5.37
CA SER A 93 -11.96 -16.37 5.00
C SER A 93 -13.02 -16.42 6.10
N VAL A 94 -13.27 -17.61 6.67
CA VAL A 94 -14.30 -17.78 7.70
C VAL A 94 -13.95 -17.02 9.00
N PRO A 95 -12.73 -17.17 9.58
CA PRO A 95 -12.31 -16.39 10.74
C PRO A 95 -12.40 -14.88 10.52
N ILE A 96 -11.93 -14.38 9.36
CA ILE A 96 -11.98 -12.96 9.02
C ILE A 96 -13.42 -12.48 8.99
N TYR A 97 -14.30 -13.19 8.27
CA TYR A 97 -15.70 -12.80 8.15
C TYR A 97 -16.36 -12.61 9.52
N PHE A 98 -16.24 -13.59 10.42
CA PHE A 98 -16.85 -13.51 11.74
C PHE A 98 -16.22 -12.42 12.62
N ARG A 99 -14.90 -12.24 12.55
CA ARG A 99 -14.21 -11.19 13.30
C ARG A 99 -14.68 -9.80 12.86
N ILE A 100 -14.82 -9.56 11.55
CA ILE A 100 -15.34 -8.29 11.03
C ILE A 100 -16.78 -8.09 11.46
N CYS A 101 -17.67 -9.08 11.30
CA CYS A 101 -19.05 -8.99 11.77
C CYS A 101 -19.13 -8.62 13.26
N TYR A 102 -18.34 -9.28 14.11
CA TYR A 102 -18.29 -9.00 15.54
C TYR A 102 -17.88 -7.54 15.83
N VAL A 103 -16.81 -7.06 15.19
CA VAL A 103 -16.31 -5.70 15.39
C VAL A 103 -17.37 -4.68 14.94
N LEU A 104 -17.96 -4.83 13.76
CA LEU A 104 -18.96 -3.90 13.24
C LEU A 104 -20.30 -3.94 13.99
N LEU A 105 -20.64 -5.05 14.65
CA LEU A 105 -21.85 -5.13 15.49
C LEU A 105 -21.61 -4.59 16.91
N ARG A 106 -20.35 -4.61 17.39
CA ARG A 106 -19.97 -4.17 18.74
C ARG A 106 -19.66 -2.68 18.80
N TYR A 107 -19.07 -2.14 17.73
CA TYR A 107 -18.60 -0.76 17.65
C TYR A 107 -19.33 -0.01 16.55
N ASP A 108 -19.55 1.28 16.77
CA ASP A 108 -20.19 2.13 15.78
C ASP A 108 -19.17 2.60 14.73
N ILE A 109 -19.05 1.86 13.63
CA ILE A 109 -18.03 2.06 12.56
C ILE A 109 -18.67 2.45 11.23
N ASP A 110 -18.23 3.54 10.61
CA ASP A 110 -18.77 4.02 9.32
C ASP A 110 -18.04 3.46 8.10
N LYS A 111 -16.74 3.18 8.25
CA LYS A 111 -15.90 2.79 7.13
C LYS A 111 -14.90 1.73 7.53
N ILE A 112 -14.66 0.79 6.63
CA ILE A 112 -13.54 -0.16 6.71
C ILE A 112 -12.48 0.29 5.71
N ILE A 113 -11.24 0.45 6.17
CA ILE A 113 -10.08 0.67 5.31
C ILE A 113 -9.24 -0.60 5.29
N ASP A 114 -9.06 -1.16 4.10
CA ASP A 114 -8.35 -2.42 3.88
C ASP A 114 -7.15 -2.23 2.96
N THR A 115 -5.95 -2.38 3.53
CA THR A 115 -4.67 -2.28 2.81
C THR A 115 -4.07 -3.65 2.45
N GLN A 116 -4.74 -4.76 2.78
CA GLN A 116 -4.14 -6.10 2.77
C GLN A 116 -4.28 -6.79 1.41
N ALA A 117 -3.40 -7.74 1.08
CA ALA A 117 -3.53 -8.52 -0.16
C ALA A 117 -4.63 -9.59 -0.12
N ILE A 118 -5.10 -9.94 1.08
CA ILE A 118 -6.01 -11.06 1.28
C ILE A 118 -7.27 -10.65 2.04
N GLY A 119 -8.32 -11.45 1.93
CA GLY A 119 -9.53 -11.29 2.74
C GLY A 119 -10.54 -10.28 2.17
N THR A 120 -10.33 -9.78 0.95
CA THR A 120 -11.24 -8.80 0.32
C THR A 120 -12.69 -9.30 0.31
N LEU A 121 -12.91 -10.55 -0.11
CA LEU A 121 -14.26 -11.14 -0.17
C LEU A 121 -14.92 -11.25 1.21
N PRO A 122 -14.32 -11.91 2.22
CA PRO A 122 -14.93 -12.03 3.54
C PRO A 122 -15.14 -10.67 4.22
N ILE A 123 -14.23 -9.70 4.06
CA ILE A 123 -14.39 -8.35 4.61
C ILE A 123 -15.63 -7.66 4.02
N VAL A 124 -15.73 -7.61 2.68
CA VAL A 124 -16.86 -6.93 2.02
C VAL A 124 -18.19 -7.63 2.30
N ARG A 125 -18.19 -8.97 2.33
CA ARG A 125 -19.39 -9.73 2.67
C ARG A 125 -19.83 -9.50 4.11
N ALA A 126 -18.91 -9.41 5.06
CA ALA A 126 -19.22 -9.10 6.45
C ALA A 126 -19.87 -7.72 6.58
N ALA A 127 -19.29 -6.69 5.95
CA ALA A 127 -19.89 -5.36 5.90
C ALA A 127 -21.30 -5.37 5.28
N ARG A 128 -21.49 -6.11 4.18
CA ARG A 128 -22.81 -6.27 3.55
C ARG A 128 -23.83 -6.94 4.47
N THR A 129 -23.43 -7.97 5.21
CA THR A 129 -24.29 -8.64 6.18
C THR A 129 -24.70 -7.67 7.30
N VAL A 130 -23.76 -6.90 7.85
CA VAL A 130 -24.06 -5.92 8.90
C VAL A 130 -24.94 -4.78 8.39
N ASN A 131 -24.71 -4.27 7.18
CA ASN A 131 -25.60 -3.29 6.55
C ASN A 131 -27.02 -3.82 6.38
N PHE A 132 -27.18 -5.10 6.00
CA PHE A 132 -28.49 -5.74 5.93
C PHE A 132 -29.15 -5.82 7.31
N ILE A 133 -28.40 -6.21 8.35
CA ILE A 133 -28.87 -6.24 9.74
C ILE A 133 -29.31 -4.84 10.20
N TYR A 134 -28.49 -3.82 9.99
CA TYR A 134 -28.81 -2.43 10.31
C TYR A 134 -30.11 -1.96 9.65
N ARG A 135 -30.32 -2.32 8.39
CA ARG A 135 -31.57 -2.03 7.67
C ARG A 135 -32.78 -2.72 8.30
N LEU A 136 -32.66 -3.98 8.73
CA LEU A 136 -33.74 -4.68 9.44
C LEU A 136 -34.10 -3.98 10.75
N PHE A 137 -33.11 -3.43 11.45
CA PHE A 137 -33.28 -2.61 12.64
C PHE A 137 -33.55 -1.12 12.35
N ARG A 138 -33.89 -0.77 11.11
CA ARG A 138 -34.22 0.61 10.66
C ARG A 138 -33.13 1.66 10.93
N LYS A 139 -31.88 1.25 11.08
CA LYS A 139 -30.73 2.16 11.09
C LYS A 139 -30.45 2.64 9.67
N LYS A 140 -30.25 3.95 9.50
CA LYS A 140 -29.92 4.56 8.19
C LYS A 140 -28.43 4.48 7.81
N LYS A 141 -27.62 3.84 8.65
CA LYS A 141 -26.16 3.73 8.49
C LYS A 141 -25.79 2.69 7.42
N VAL A 142 -24.82 3.04 6.57
CA VAL A 142 -24.24 2.15 5.55
C VAL A 142 -22.73 2.16 5.70
N ILE A 143 -22.18 1.01 6.10
CA ILE A 143 -20.75 0.79 6.23
C ILE A 143 -20.17 0.61 4.83
N THR A 144 -19.16 1.42 4.50
CA THR A 144 -18.43 1.32 3.22
C THR A 144 -17.07 0.65 3.40
N VAL A 145 -16.58 -0.04 2.37
CA VAL A 145 -15.28 -0.73 2.37
C VAL A 145 -14.38 -0.11 1.33
N TRP A 146 -13.27 0.48 1.78
CA TRP A 146 -12.26 1.12 0.96
C TRP A 146 -11.04 0.20 0.88
N LYS A 147 -10.79 -0.34 -0.31
CA LYS A 147 -9.61 -1.16 -0.59
C LYS A 147 -8.51 -0.26 -1.11
N ILE A 148 -7.45 -0.08 -0.32
CA ILE A 148 -6.29 0.72 -0.70
C ILE A 148 -5.30 -0.18 -1.41
N PHE A 149 -5.10 0.09 -2.70
CA PHE A 149 -4.14 -0.61 -3.52
C PHE A 149 -2.81 0.13 -3.47
N ILE A 150 -1.82 -0.48 -2.81
CA ILE A 150 -0.52 0.15 -2.56
C ILE A 150 0.58 -0.29 -3.53
N GLU A 151 0.22 -1.08 -4.54
CA GLU A 151 1.14 -1.52 -5.60
C GLU A 151 0.86 -0.75 -6.89
N LEU A 152 1.83 -0.76 -7.81
CA LEU A 152 1.59 -0.27 -9.16
C LEU A 152 0.56 -1.19 -9.85
N PRO A 153 -0.52 -0.64 -10.44
CA PRO A 153 -1.52 -1.46 -11.10
C PRO A 153 -0.96 -1.86 -12.46
N ASN A 154 -0.59 -3.14 -12.57
CA ASN A 154 -0.08 -3.71 -13.79
C ASN A 154 -0.51 -5.18 -13.93
N ALA A 155 -0.22 -5.78 -15.07
CA ALA A 155 -0.61 -7.16 -15.37
C ALA A 155 0.07 -8.21 -14.46
N LYS A 156 1.10 -7.85 -13.67
CA LYS A 156 1.80 -8.74 -12.73
C LYS A 156 1.19 -8.68 -11.32
N SER A 157 0.47 -7.62 -10.96
CA SER A 157 -0.19 -7.42 -9.65
C SER A 157 -1.49 -8.24 -9.49
N LEU A 158 -1.57 -9.42 -10.11
CA LEU A 158 -2.77 -10.27 -10.23
C LEU A 158 -3.35 -10.73 -8.89
N TYR A 159 -2.50 -10.79 -7.87
CA TYR A 159 -2.81 -11.31 -6.54
C TYR A 159 -3.89 -10.47 -5.84
N TYR A 160 -3.94 -9.17 -6.10
CA TYR A 160 -5.01 -8.27 -5.61
C TYR A 160 -6.27 -8.37 -6.47
N HIS A 161 -6.08 -8.33 -7.78
CA HIS A 161 -7.17 -8.19 -8.75
C HIS A 161 -8.14 -9.38 -8.73
N ARG A 162 -7.62 -10.59 -8.51
CA ARG A 162 -8.42 -11.84 -8.56
C ARG A 162 -9.64 -11.83 -7.63
N TYR A 163 -9.51 -11.29 -6.41
CA TYR A 163 -10.61 -11.33 -5.44
C TYR A 163 -11.56 -10.15 -5.58
N ILE A 164 -11.06 -9.01 -6.04
CA ILE A 164 -11.88 -7.86 -6.43
C ILE A 164 -12.80 -8.26 -7.60
N LYS A 165 -12.25 -8.98 -8.59
CA LYS A 165 -13.00 -9.50 -9.75
C LYS A 165 -14.21 -10.37 -9.37
N LYS A 166 -14.15 -11.03 -8.21
CA LYS A 166 -15.20 -11.93 -7.69
C LYS A 166 -16.30 -11.21 -6.90
N LEU A 167 -16.19 -9.89 -6.69
CA LEU A 167 -17.22 -9.11 -6.01
C LEU A 167 -18.52 -9.08 -6.85
N SER A 168 -19.64 -9.38 -6.19
CA SER A 168 -20.96 -9.32 -6.83
C SER A 168 -21.41 -7.87 -7.05
N LYS A 169 -22.44 -7.65 -7.87
CA LYS A 169 -23.07 -6.33 -8.04
C LYS A 169 -23.52 -5.71 -6.71
N LYS A 170 -23.91 -6.52 -5.73
CA LYS A 170 -24.31 -6.05 -4.39
C LYS A 170 -23.11 -5.65 -3.55
N ASP A 171 -22.01 -6.39 -3.66
CA ASP A 171 -20.77 -6.07 -2.95
C ASP A 171 -20.16 -4.75 -3.46
N LYS A 172 -20.18 -4.54 -4.79
CA LYS A 172 -19.67 -3.31 -5.43
C LYS A 172 -20.40 -2.03 -5.01
N LYS A 173 -21.66 -2.11 -4.56
CA LYS A 173 -22.42 -0.94 -4.07
C LYS A 173 -21.83 -0.30 -2.82
N ILE A 174 -21.09 -1.08 -2.01
CA ILE A 174 -20.48 -0.60 -0.76
C ILE A 174 -18.96 -0.61 -0.82
N PHE A 175 -18.38 -1.01 -1.97
CA PHE A 175 -16.95 -1.17 -2.15
C PHE A 175 -16.38 -0.04 -2.99
N LYS A 176 -15.27 0.52 -2.54
CA LYS A 176 -14.48 1.52 -3.27
C LYS A 176 -13.06 0.99 -3.42
N PHE A 177 -12.55 1.02 -4.65
CA PHE A 177 -11.18 0.64 -4.94
C PHE A 177 -10.33 1.91 -5.07
N VAL A 178 -9.43 2.13 -4.12
CA VAL A 178 -8.52 3.29 -4.11
C VAL A 178 -7.20 2.87 -4.73
N SER A 179 -6.80 3.53 -5.81
CA SER A 179 -5.61 3.16 -6.59
C SER A 179 -4.99 4.39 -7.25
N ILE A 180 -3.78 4.26 -7.79
CA ILE A 180 -3.25 5.16 -8.83
C ILE A 180 -3.64 4.64 -10.23
N SER A 181 -3.42 5.45 -11.27
CA SER A 181 -3.61 5.04 -12.66
C SER A 181 -2.73 3.83 -13.02
N PRO A 182 -3.24 2.87 -13.81
CA PRO A 182 -2.50 1.67 -14.18
C PRO A 182 -1.38 1.98 -15.18
N SER A 183 -0.32 1.17 -15.13
CA SER A 183 0.69 1.15 -16.18
C SER A 183 0.13 0.37 -17.37
N LEU A 184 -0.43 1.10 -18.33
CA LEU A 184 -1.03 0.55 -19.54
C LEU A 184 0.03 0.14 -20.56
N LYS A 185 -0.26 -0.88 -21.36
CA LYS A 185 0.51 -1.14 -22.58
C LYS A 185 0.14 -0.09 -23.64
N THR A 186 1.05 0.20 -24.57
CA THR A 186 0.77 1.03 -25.73
C THR A 186 -0.52 0.54 -26.39
N SER A 187 -1.52 1.42 -26.52
CA SER A 187 -2.88 1.18 -27.02
C SER A 187 -3.91 0.47 -26.12
N GLU A 188 -3.63 0.15 -24.85
CA GLU A 188 -4.65 -0.35 -23.92
C GLU A 188 -5.41 0.81 -23.28
N GLU A 189 -6.74 0.84 -23.39
CA GLU A 189 -7.57 1.81 -22.67
C GLU A 189 -7.74 1.43 -21.19
N GLU A 190 -7.80 2.44 -20.33
CA GLU A 190 -7.88 2.25 -18.87
C GLU A 190 -9.14 1.52 -18.40
N GLU A 191 -10.31 1.81 -18.98
CA GLU A 191 -11.57 1.10 -18.67
C GLU A 191 -11.41 -0.41 -18.93
N ASN A 192 -10.75 -0.76 -20.04
CA ASN A 192 -10.54 -2.16 -20.42
C ASN A 192 -9.60 -2.87 -19.46
N PHE A 193 -8.56 -2.18 -18.97
CA PHE A 193 -7.68 -2.70 -17.92
C PHE A 193 -8.48 -3.06 -16.65
N TRP A 194 -9.24 -2.11 -16.11
CA TRP A 194 -9.99 -2.32 -14.87
C TRP A 194 -11.08 -3.37 -14.99
N LYS A 195 -11.78 -3.40 -16.12
CA LYS A 195 -12.81 -4.41 -16.40
C LYS A 195 -12.20 -5.80 -16.52
N LYS A 196 -11.04 -5.92 -17.19
CA LYS A 196 -10.34 -7.20 -17.38
C LYS A 196 -9.81 -7.78 -16.07
N PHE A 197 -9.11 -6.98 -15.28
CA PHE A 197 -8.41 -7.46 -14.10
C PHE A 197 -9.26 -7.43 -12.84
N CYS A 198 -10.03 -6.36 -12.61
CA CYS A 198 -10.82 -6.17 -11.40
C CYS A 198 -12.33 -6.30 -11.62
N ASN A 199 -12.81 -6.37 -12.87
CA ASN A 199 -14.23 -6.26 -13.22
C ASN A 199 -14.84 -4.97 -12.65
N LEU A 200 -14.08 -3.87 -12.60
CA LEU A 200 -14.56 -2.56 -12.18
C LEU A 200 -14.74 -1.64 -13.40
N SER A 201 -15.57 -0.61 -13.26
CA SER A 201 -15.84 0.37 -14.31
C SER A 201 -15.61 1.81 -13.80
N LEU A 202 -14.88 2.60 -14.58
CA LEU A 202 -14.64 4.02 -14.36
C LEU A 202 -15.95 4.80 -14.42
N MET A 203 -16.81 4.47 -15.39
CA MET A 203 -18.12 5.13 -15.58
C MET A 203 -19.04 5.03 -14.36
N LYS A 204 -18.80 4.04 -13.48
CA LYS A 204 -19.59 3.83 -12.26
C LYS A 204 -18.95 4.42 -11.00
N GLY A 205 -17.79 5.07 -11.13
CA GLY A 205 -17.03 5.59 -9.98
C GLY A 205 -16.66 4.50 -8.96
N GLU A 206 -16.41 3.27 -9.44
CA GLU A 206 -15.99 2.14 -8.59
C GLU A 206 -14.51 2.23 -8.21
N ILE A 207 -13.75 3.05 -8.95
CA ILE A 207 -12.34 3.37 -8.73
C ILE A 207 -12.26 4.81 -8.24
N VAL A 208 -11.52 5.02 -7.17
CA VAL A 208 -11.17 6.33 -6.63
C VAL A 208 -9.68 6.48 -6.85
N TYR A 209 -9.28 7.45 -7.68
CA TYR A 209 -7.87 7.75 -7.79
C TYR A 209 -7.42 8.47 -6.54
N ALA A 210 -6.48 7.85 -5.84
CA ALA A 210 -5.65 8.64 -4.95
C ALA A 210 -4.85 9.57 -5.84
N ASP A 211 -4.75 10.84 -5.47
CA ASP A 211 -3.65 11.66 -5.96
C ASP A 211 -2.39 10.84 -5.76
N SER A 212 -1.52 10.80 -6.78
CA SER A 212 -0.18 10.26 -6.58
C SER A 212 0.33 10.84 -5.25
N PRO A 213 0.98 10.05 -4.38
CA PRO A 213 1.50 10.54 -3.11
C PRO A 213 2.69 11.48 -3.37
N ILE A 214 2.42 12.56 -4.08
CA ILE A 214 3.17 13.78 -4.15
C ILE A 214 3.02 14.30 -2.73
N ARG A 215 4.09 14.20 -1.94
CA ARG A 215 4.07 14.76 -0.59
C ARG A 215 3.66 16.23 -0.71
N LYS A 216 2.96 16.77 0.29
CA LYS A 216 2.41 18.15 0.24
C LYS A 216 3.46 19.18 -0.21
N GLU A 217 4.72 18.95 0.12
CA GLU A 217 5.89 19.75 -0.23
C GLU A 217 6.16 19.80 -1.74
N PHE A 218 5.72 18.79 -2.51
CA PHE A 218 5.90 18.69 -3.96
C PHE A 218 4.68 19.15 -4.76
N LEU A 219 3.53 19.40 -4.13
CA LEU A 219 2.32 19.87 -4.84
C LEU A 219 2.52 21.23 -5.50
N ALA A 220 3.32 22.11 -4.88
CA ALA A 220 3.69 23.41 -5.43
C ALA A 220 4.50 23.33 -6.73
N TYR A 221 5.05 22.15 -7.05
CA TYR A 221 5.91 21.92 -8.20
C TYR A 221 5.25 21.08 -9.29
N LYS A 222 3.97 20.69 -9.12
CA LYS A 222 3.22 19.85 -10.06
C LYS A 222 3.14 20.45 -11.47
N ASP A 223 3.01 21.77 -11.54
CA ASP A 223 2.87 22.52 -12.80
C ASP A 223 4.16 23.27 -13.17
N CYS A 224 5.26 23.04 -12.43
CA CYS A 224 6.55 23.60 -12.80
C CYS A 224 7.05 22.89 -14.07
N PRO A 225 7.37 23.62 -15.15
CA PRO A 225 8.04 23.03 -16.29
C PRO A 225 9.34 22.38 -15.79
N PRO A 226 9.71 21.19 -16.30
CA PRO A 226 10.94 20.53 -15.89
C PRO A 226 12.11 21.50 -16.10
N LYS A 227 12.71 21.95 -15.01
CA LYS A 227 13.91 22.78 -15.07
C LYS A 227 15.07 21.87 -15.50
N PRO A 228 15.88 22.28 -16.48
CA PRO A 228 17.02 21.51 -16.87
C PRO A 228 18.09 21.52 -15.77
N ASN A 229 18.62 20.32 -15.51
CA ASN A 229 20.02 20.03 -15.26
C ASN A 229 20.58 19.90 -13.84
N GLU A 230 19.80 19.80 -12.77
CA GLU A 230 20.38 19.48 -11.45
C GLU A 230 19.53 18.54 -10.60
N VAL A 231 20.17 17.54 -9.99
CA VAL A 231 19.62 16.71 -8.92
C VAL A 231 20.19 17.17 -7.60
N ALA A 232 19.33 17.71 -6.73
CA ALA A 232 19.70 18.04 -5.36
C ALA A 232 19.45 16.85 -4.42
N ILE A 233 20.49 16.42 -3.69
CA ILE A 233 20.42 15.40 -2.64
C ILE A 233 20.59 16.10 -1.30
N ALA A 234 19.59 15.95 -0.42
CA ALA A 234 19.67 16.46 0.94
C ALA A 234 20.56 15.57 1.81
N ILE A 235 21.54 16.17 2.47
CA ILE A 235 22.46 15.51 3.39
C ILE A 235 21.87 15.62 4.79
N ASN A 236 21.45 14.49 5.35
CA ASN A 236 20.69 14.48 6.60
C ASN A 236 21.57 14.23 7.83
N THR A 237 22.82 13.80 7.63
CA THR A 237 23.76 13.46 8.71
C THR A 237 25.17 13.99 8.45
N GLU A 238 25.95 14.18 9.53
CA GLU A 238 27.37 14.56 9.43
C GLU A 238 28.25 13.45 8.82
N GLU A 239 27.85 12.18 9.00
CA GLU A 239 28.53 11.03 8.41
C GLU A 239 28.39 11.03 6.88
N GLU A 240 27.17 11.24 6.36
CA GLU A 240 26.94 11.43 4.92
C GLU A 240 27.74 12.63 4.38
N LEU A 241 27.79 13.74 5.11
CA LEU A 241 28.57 14.92 4.71
C LEU A 241 30.07 14.61 4.61
N THR A 242 30.61 13.84 5.56
CA THR A 242 32.02 13.47 5.59
C THR A 242 32.39 12.58 4.41
N ILE A 243 31.56 11.58 4.12
CA ILE A 243 31.75 10.69 2.96
C ILE A 243 31.68 11.49 1.66
N LEU A 244 30.68 12.36 1.50
CA LEU A 244 30.53 13.17 0.29
C LEU A 244 31.69 14.15 0.09
N ARG A 245 32.18 14.79 1.16
CA ARG A 245 33.39 15.63 1.11
C ARG A 245 34.63 14.83 0.67
N SER A 246 34.75 13.58 1.07
CA SER A 246 35.86 12.72 0.64
C SER A 246 35.83 12.36 -0.84
N LEU A 247 34.67 12.52 -1.50
CA LEU A 247 34.45 12.25 -2.92
C LEU A 247 34.42 13.54 -3.76
N HIS A 248 34.68 14.71 -3.15
CA HIS A 248 34.55 16.01 -3.81
C HIS A 248 35.44 16.13 -5.06
N ASP A 249 36.67 15.62 -4.99
CA ASP A 249 37.61 15.66 -6.12
C ASP A 249 37.16 14.76 -7.29
N GLU A 250 36.40 13.69 -7.02
CA GLU A 250 35.87 12.79 -8.06
C GLU A 250 34.55 13.27 -8.66
N LEU A 251 33.69 13.91 -7.85
CA LEU A 251 32.36 14.35 -8.26
C LEU A 251 32.33 15.80 -8.78
N GLY A 252 33.42 16.57 -8.59
CA GLY A 252 33.54 17.97 -8.97
C GLY A 252 32.86 18.93 -7.99
N PRO A 253 32.69 20.22 -8.34
CA PRO A 253 32.18 21.27 -7.45
C PRO A 253 30.65 21.19 -7.28
N CYS A 254 30.16 20.05 -6.79
CA CYS A 254 28.74 19.77 -6.56
C CYS A 254 28.31 19.95 -5.09
N ILE A 255 29.25 20.23 -4.19
CA ILE A 255 28.98 20.53 -2.78
C ILE A 255 29.14 22.03 -2.59
N ASP A 256 28.06 22.73 -2.22
CA ASP A 256 28.14 24.08 -1.66
C ASP A 256 28.40 23.95 -0.15
N PRO A 257 29.66 24.14 0.33
CA PRO A 257 30.02 23.95 1.73
C PRO A 257 29.34 24.96 2.66
N ASP A 258 28.83 26.08 2.11
CA ASP A 258 28.24 27.19 2.86
C ASP A 258 26.70 27.22 2.79
N SER A 259 26.08 26.28 2.07
CA SER A 259 24.63 26.20 1.95
C SER A 259 23.97 25.78 3.27
N PRO A 260 23.04 26.60 3.83
CA PRO A 260 22.34 26.28 5.07
C PRO A 260 21.45 25.02 4.97
N GLN A 261 21.19 24.53 3.76
CA GLN A 261 20.34 23.36 3.51
C GLN A 261 21.13 22.05 3.32
N LYS A 262 22.47 22.05 3.44
CA LYS A 262 23.34 20.87 3.23
C LYS A 262 22.89 20.04 2.01
N LEU A 263 22.84 20.68 0.85
CA LEU A 263 22.42 20.04 -0.40
C LEU A 263 23.65 19.75 -1.27
N LEU A 264 23.72 18.52 -1.80
CA LEU A 264 24.63 18.16 -2.89
C LEU A 264 23.89 18.40 -4.22
N HIS A 265 24.39 19.34 -5.02
CA HIS A 265 23.86 19.72 -6.33
C HIS A 265 24.61 18.99 -7.42
N ILE A 266 24.01 17.95 -8.00
CA ILE A 266 24.67 17.21 -9.08
C ILE A 266 24.14 17.68 -10.43
N PRO A 267 24.98 18.27 -11.30
CA PRO A 267 24.58 18.66 -12.64
C PRO A 267 24.26 17.41 -13.48
N VAL A 268 23.11 17.43 -14.15
CA VAL A 268 22.60 16.36 -15.03
C VAL A 268 22.52 16.90 -16.45
N LYS A 269 23.21 16.25 -17.38
CA LYS A 269 23.12 16.57 -18.82
C LYS A 269 21.93 15.87 -19.46
N SER A 270 21.52 16.35 -20.63
CA SER A 270 20.38 15.80 -21.38
C SER A 270 20.53 14.33 -21.81
N ASP A 271 21.75 13.81 -21.82
CA ASP A 271 22.12 12.44 -22.21
C ASP A 271 22.47 11.53 -21.03
N ASP A 272 22.53 12.09 -19.81
CA ASP A 272 22.75 11.36 -18.56
C ASP A 272 21.52 10.50 -18.20
N ILE A 273 21.78 9.38 -17.51
CA ILE A 273 20.74 8.48 -17.05
C ILE A 273 20.70 8.54 -15.52
N VAL A 274 19.70 9.25 -14.99
CA VAL A 274 19.49 9.36 -13.54
C VAL A 274 18.68 8.16 -13.05
N MET A 275 19.16 7.47 -12.01
CA MET A 275 18.48 6.33 -11.41
C MET A 275 18.26 6.55 -9.92
N THR A 276 16.99 6.57 -9.48
CA THR A 276 16.65 6.62 -8.05
C THR A 276 16.36 5.21 -7.54
N LEU A 277 17.01 4.80 -6.44
CA LEU A 277 16.75 3.54 -5.78
C LEU A 277 15.98 3.79 -4.48
N MET A 278 14.68 3.49 -4.49
CA MET A 278 13.86 3.51 -3.28
C MET A 278 14.02 2.18 -2.54
N LEU A 279 14.54 2.24 -1.31
CA LEU A 279 14.75 1.09 -0.45
C LEU A 279 13.59 1.00 0.54
N GLY A 280 12.72 -0.01 0.40
CA GLY A 280 11.59 -0.17 1.33
C GLY A 280 12.01 -0.57 2.74
N SER A 281 11.17 -0.35 3.76
CA SER A 281 11.50 -0.58 5.18
C SER A 281 11.87 -2.01 5.64
N GLN A 282 11.84 -2.99 4.75
CA GLN A 282 12.39 -4.34 4.98
C GLN A 282 13.25 -4.77 3.79
N VAL A 283 14.24 -3.95 3.48
CA VAL A 283 15.21 -4.25 2.43
C VAL A 283 15.99 -5.52 2.75
N ALA A 284 16.11 -6.35 1.73
CA ALA A 284 17.03 -7.47 1.76
C ALA A 284 18.45 -6.99 1.49
N GLU A 285 19.26 -6.87 2.54
CA GLU A 285 20.62 -6.34 2.49
C GLU A 285 21.46 -6.95 1.36
N LYS A 286 21.45 -8.29 1.22
CA LYS A 286 22.18 -8.98 0.15
C LYS A 286 21.65 -8.67 -1.26
N ALA A 287 20.34 -8.50 -1.43
CA ALA A 287 19.76 -8.18 -2.73
C ALA A 287 20.08 -6.72 -3.12
N THR A 288 20.06 -5.81 -2.15
CA THR A 288 20.48 -4.42 -2.35
C THR A 288 21.96 -4.31 -2.64
N SER A 289 22.80 -5.00 -1.87
CA SER A 289 24.23 -5.09 -2.15
C SER A 289 24.48 -5.64 -3.56
N ASN A 290 23.85 -6.76 -3.94
CA ASN A 290 23.99 -7.32 -5.29
C ASN A 290 23.48 -6.38 -6.39
N TYR A 291 22.37 -5.67 -6.16
CA TYR A 291 21.83 -4.70 -7.10
C TYR A 291 22.80 -3.54 -7.29
N VAL A 292 23.27 -2.93 -6.20
CA VAL A 292 24.28 -1.87 -6.21
C VAL A 292 25.53 -2.37 -6.93
N SER A 293 26.06 -3.55 -6.60
CA SER A 293 27.22 -4.11 -7.30
C SER A 293 26.98 -4.38 -8.78
N SER A 294 25.77 -4.83 -9.17
CA SER A 294 25.44 -5.07 -10.58
C SER A 294 25.30 -3.75 -11.36
N VAL A 295 24.82 -2.70 -10.69
CA VAL A 295 24.67 -1.38 -11.27
C VAL A 295 26.02 -0.64 -11.33
N LEU A 296 26.89 -0.79 -10.33
CA LEU A 296 28.29 -0.32 -10.42
C LEU A 296 29.04 -0.99 -11.57
N LYS A 297 28.77 -2.29 -11.84
CA LYS A 297 29.27 -2.96 -13.04
C LYS A 297 28.70 -2.37 -14.34
N LEU A 298 27.43 -1.95 -14.33
CA LEU A 298 26.84 -1.22 -15.47
C LEU A 298 27.47 0.16 -15.64
N GLU A 299 27.86 0.82 -14.54
CA GLU A 299 28.60 2.08 -14.56
C GLU A 299 30.01 1.91 -15.15
N GLU A 300 30.76 0.87 -14.77
CA GLU A 300 32.04 0.52 -15.41
C GLU A 300 31.89 0.30 -16.92
N ILE A 301 30.80 -0.35 -17.34
CA ILE A 301 30.47 -0.53 -18.76
C ILE A 301 30.08 0.81 -19.40
N ALA A 302 29.33 1.68 -18.70
CA ALA A 302 28.90 2.98 -19.19
C ALA A 302 30.04 4.01 -19.28
N LYS A 303 31.10 3.87 -18.46
CA LYS A 303 32.33 4.68 -18.53
C LYS A 303 33.03 4.58 -19.89
N THR A 304 32.77 3.52 -20.67
CA THR A 304 33.25 3.42 -22.07
C THR A 304 32.46 4.27 -23.08
N LYS A 305 31.34 4.91 -22.67
CA LYS A 305 30.44 5.69 -23.55
C LYS A 305 30.07 7.10 -23.04
N ILE A 306 30.81 7.64 -22.05
CA ILE A 306 30.59 8.98 -21.48
C ILE A 306 29.13 9.19 -21.03
N LYS A 307 28.71 8.53 -19.93
CA LYS A 307 27.45 8.82 -19.25
C LYS A 307 27.62 8.77 -17.74
N ASN A 308 27.11 9.78 -17.03
CA ASN A 308 27.08 9.77 -15.57
C ASN A 308 25.85 9.02 -15.08
N LEU A 309 26.05 8.13 -14.11
CA LEU A 309 24.99 7.41 -13.39
C LEU A 309 24.92 7.98 -11.97
N LEU A 310 23.80 8.60 -11.61
CA LEU A 310 23.61 9.23 -10.31
C LEU A 310 22.61 8.44 -9.49
N PHE A 311 22.96 8.17 -8.23
CA PHE A 311 22.16 7.40 -7.28
C PHE A 311 21.64 8.27 -6.14
N ARG A 312 20.33 8.18 -5.90
CA ARG A 312 19.69 8.67 -4.68
C ARG A 312 19.05 7.50 -3.94
N PHE A 313 19.52 7.24 -2.72
CA PHE A 313 18.92 6.28 -1.81
C PHE A 313 17.86 6.99 -0.98
N LEU A 314 16.62 6.51 -1.02
CA LEU A 314 15.55 6.97 -0.15
C LEU A 314 15.20 5.81 0.79
N GLN A 315 15.41 6.02 2.09
CA GLN A 315 14.88 5.17 3.17
C GLN A 315 13.43 5.54 3.50
#